data_AF-A0A9N7CLW1-F1
#
_entry.id   AF-A0A9N7CLW1-F1
#
_cell.length_a   1.000
_cell.length_b   1.000
_cell.length_c   1.000
_cell.angle_alpha   90.00
_cell.angle_beta   90.00
_cell.angle_gamma   90.00
#
_symmetry.space_group_name_H-M   'P 1'
#
loop_
_entity.id
_entity.type
_entity.pdbx_description
1 polymer ?
#
loop_
_entity_poly.entity_id
_entity_poly.type
_entity_poly.pdbx_seq_one_letter_code
_entity_poly.pdbx_strand_id
1 'polypeptide(L)' 'MIASITGNQKNRGRPKTGERSHVAARVTDEEMRLIDAWAASHGITRAEAIRRLIAKGLEADKE' A
#
# COMPACT_ATOMS: atom_id res chain seq x y z
N MET A 1 -21.33 -13.96 -43.78
CA MET A 1 -20.08 -13.51 -43.13
C MET A 1 -20.39 -13.21 -41.67
N ILE A 2 -19.75 -13.90 -40.72
CA ILE A 2 -20.01 -13.70 -39.28
C ILE A 2 -18.99 -12.66 -38.77
N ALA A 3 -19.48 -11.57 -38.18
CA ALA A 3 -18.63 -10.51 -37.64
C ALA A 3 -17.89 -10.98 -36.37
N SER A 4 -16.63 -10.58 -36.23
CA SER A 4 -15.80 -10.87 -35.06
C SER A 4 -16.32 -10.17 -33.80
N ILE A 5 -16.41 -10.90 -32.69
CA ILE A 5 -16.81 -10.38 -31.36
C ILE A 5 -15.63 -9.61 -30.75
N THR A 6 -15.74 -8.29 -30.67
CA THR A 6 -14.69 -7.36 -30.22
C THR A 6 -14.66 -7.11 -28.70
N GLY A 7 -15.46 -7.82 -27.89
CA GLY A 7 -15.70 -7.45 -26.49
C GLY A 7 -14.52 -7.58 -25.52
N ASN A 8 -13.78 -8.69 -25.52
CA ASN A 8 -12.72 -8.96 -24.54
C ASN A 8 -11.35 -9.19 -25.20
N GLN A 9 -10.86 -8.15 -25.88
CA GLN A 9 -9.55 -8.16 -26.50
C GLN A 9 -8.47 -8.00 -25.42
N LYS A 10 -7.54 -8.96 -25.32
CA LYS A 10 -6.37 -8.84 -24.43
C LYS A 10 -5.43 -7.78 -24.99
N ASN A 11 -5.32 -6.63 -24.31
CA ASN A 11 -4.34 -5.61 -24.67
C ASN A 11 -2.92 -6.14 -24.41
N ARG A 12 -2.03 -6.04 -25.41
CA ARG A 12 -0.60 -6.36 -25.23
C ARG A 12 0.09 -5.21 -24.48
N GLY A 13 0.64 -5.48 -23.30
CA GLY A 13 1.37 -4.52 -22.46
C GLY A 13 1.56 -5.02 -21.02
N ARG A 14 2.39 -4.33 -20.21
CA ARG A 14 2.56 -4.64 -18.78
C ARG A 14 1.19 -4.50 -18.09
N PRO A 15 0.76 -5.47 -17.26
CA PRO A 15 -0.40 -5.30 -16.39
C PRO A 15 -0.30 -4.02 -15.57
N LYS A 16 -1.45 -3.43 -15.17
CA LYS A 16 -1.48 -2.26 -14.28
C LYS A 16 -0.68 -2.54 -13.01
N THR A 17 0.53 -1.99 -12.89
CA THR A 17 1.35 -2.09 -11.69
C THR A 17 1.10 -0.90 -10.76
N GLY A 18 0.99 -1.14 -9.45
CA GLY A 18 0.79 -0.10 -8.44
C GLY A 18 -0.69 0.25 -8.21
N GLU A 19 -1.51 -0.73 -7.82
CA GLU A 19 -2.96 -0.55 -7.58
C GLU A 19 -3.33 0.59 -6.63
N ARG A 20 -2.39 1.10 -5.82
CA ARG A 20 -2.55 2.35 -5.05
C ARG A 20 -1.35 3.25 -5.24
N SER A 21 -1.62 4.55 -5.37
CA SER A 21 -0.61 5.60 -5.42
C SER A 21 0.24 5.60 -4.15
N HIS A 22 1.53 5.88 -4.31
CA HIS A 22 2.42 6.12 -3.19
C HIS A 22 1.90 7.30 -2.36
N VAL A 23 1.76 7.11 -1.05
CA VAL A 23 1.39 8.17 -0.11
C VAL A 23 2.66 8.60 0.62
N ALA A 24 3.05 9.86 0.42
CA ALA A 24 4.19 10.45 1.11
C ALA A 24 3.68 11.39 2.22
N ALA A 25 4.21 11.21 3.43
CA ALA A 25 3.98 12.10 4.55
C ALA A 25 5.35 12.53 5.11
N ARG A 26 5.44 13.78 5.59
CA ARG A 26 6.60 14.22 6.35
C ARG A 26 6.43 13.75 7.79
N VAL A 27 7.42 13.04 8.30
CA VAL A 27 7.52 12.60 9.69
C VAL A 27 8.86 13.06 10.24
N THR A 28 8.91 13.27 11.54
CA THR A 28 10.14 13.60 12.27
C THR A 28 11.10 12.40 12.32
N ASP A 29 12.37 12.67 12.59
CA ASP A 29 13.37 11.60 12.79
C ASP A 29 13.02 10.69 13.97
N GLU A 30 12.38 11.24 15.00
CA GLU A 30 11.93 10.49 16.17
C GLU A 30 10.82 9.49 15.79
N GLU A 31 9.79 9.96 15.10
CA GLU A 31 8.71 9.09 14.61
C GLU A 31 9.26 7.99 13.70
N MET A 32 10.22 8.32 12.83
CA MET A 32 10.84 7.32 11.96
C MET A 32 11.61 6.26 12.74
N ARG A 33 12.35 6.65 13.80
CA ARG A 33 13.03 5.70 14.70
C ARG A 33 12.04 4.79 15.44
N LEU A 34 10.92 5.34 15.90
CA LEU A 34 9.87 4.58 16.59
C LEU A 34 9.22 3.55 15.65
N ILE A 35 8.94 3.93 14.41
CA ILE A 35 8.40 3.03 13.38
C ILE A 35 9.40 1.91 13.07
N ASP A 36 10.69 2.22 12.95
CA ASP A 36 11.73 1.22 12.68
C ASP A 36 11.92 0.25 13.83
N ALA A 37 11.92 0.73 15.07
CA ALA A 37 11.98 -0.12 16.26
C ALA A 37 10.76 -1.05 16.34
N TRP A 38 9.57 -0.53 16.03
CA TRP A 38 8.35 -1.34 15.99
C TRP A 38 8.38 -2.38 14.87
N ALA A 39 8.88 -2.03 13.69
CA ALA A 39 9.05 -2.95 12.57
C ALA A 39 10.01 -4.09 12.94
N ALA A 40 11.13 -3.76 13.57
CA ALA A 40 12.14 -4.73 14.02
C ALA A 40 11.57 -5.68 15.08
N SER A 41 10.84 -5.17 16.08
CA SER A 41 10.26 -6.02 17.13
C SER A 41 9.19 -7.00 16.62
N HIS A 42 8.55 -6.68 15.49
CA HIS A 42 7.55 -7.53 14.84
C HIS A 42 8.11 -8.35 13.67
N GLY A 43 9.40 -8.19 13.32
CA GLY A 43 10.03 -8.89 12.21
C GLY A 43 9.42 -8.55 10.84
N ILE A 44 8.96 -7.33 10.63
CA ILE A 44 8.29 -6.89 9.39
C ILE A 44 8.99 -5.70 8.73
N THR A 45 8.64 -5.42 7.47
CA THR A 45 9.17 -4.25 6.76
C THR A 45 8.60 -2.95 7.31
N ARG A 46 9.34 -1.84 7.17
CA ARG A 46 8.88 -0.49 7.51
C ARG A 46 7.54 -0.14 6.85
N ALA A 47 7.38 -0.44 5.57
CA ALA A 47 6.13 -0.17 4.84
C ALA A 47 4.93 -0.93 5.43
N GLU A 48 5.16 -2.17 5.87
CA GLU A 48 4.13 -2.95 6.55
C GLU A 48 3.85 -2.41 7.96
N ALA A 49 4.89 -1.97 8.68
CA ALA A 49 4.73 -1.33 9.98
C ALA A 49 3.87 -0.07 9.90
N ILE A 50 4.16 0.82 8.95
CA ILE A 50 3.38 2.03 8.70
C ILE A 50 1.91 1.67 8.41
N ARG A 51 1.64 0.66 7.56
CA ARG A 51 0.27 0.23 7.27
C ARG A 51 -0.49 -0.21 8.52
N ARG A 52 0.14 -1.00 9.38
CA ARG A 52 -0.49 -1.54 10.60
C ARG A 52 -0.68 -0.48 11.66
N LEU A 53 0.29 0.40 11.84
CA LEU A 53 0.21 1.51 12.80
C LEU A 53 -0.89 2.49 12.41
N ILE A 54 -1.01 2.82 11.11
CA ILE A 54 -2.13 3.64 10.61
C ILE A 54 -3.47 2.93 10.86
N ALA A 55 -3.59 1.63 10.53
CA ALA A 55 -4.83 0.89 10.77
C ALA A 55 -5.23 0.87 12.25
N LYS A 56 -4.27 0.65 13.15
CA LYS A 56 -4.49 0.72 14.61
C LYS A 56 -4.95 2.11 15.06
N GLY A 57 -4.31 3.16 14.56
CA GLY A 57 -4.72 4.54 14.88
C GLY A 57 -6.14 4.86 14.41
N LEU A 58 -6.50 4.43 13.19
CA LEU A 58 -7.85 4.61 12.63
C LEU A 58 -8.92 3.75 13.32
N GLU A 59 -8.54 2.64 13.95
CA GLU A 59 -9.45 1.83 14.75
C GLU A 59 -9.71 2.47 16.12
N ALA A 60 -8.67 3.04 16.74
CA ALA A 60 -8.77 3.74 18.01
C ALA A 60 -9.54 5.08 17.91
N ASP A 61 -9.50 5.75 16.75
CA ASP A 61 -10.18 7.03 16.50
C ASP A 61 -11.68 6.87 16.17
N LYS A 62 -12.19 5.64 16.02
CA LYS A 62 -13.60 5.37 15.66
C LYS A 62 -14.57 5.39 16.86
N GLU A 63 -14.10 5.72 18.06
CA GLU A 63 -14.92 6.00 19.26
C GLU A 63 -15.31 7.47 19.34
#